data_AF-A0A7W7RT92-F1
#
_entry.id   AF-A0A7W7RT92-F1
#
_cell.length_a   1.000
_cell.length_b   1.000
_cell.length_c   1.000
_cell.angle_alpha   90.00
_cell.angle_beta   90.00
_cell.angle_gamma   90.00
#
_symmetry.space_group_name_H-M   'P 1'
#
loop_
_entity.id
_entity.type
_entity.pdbx_description
1 polymer ?
#
loop_
_entity_poly.entity_id
_entity_poly.type
_entity_poly.pdbx_seq_one_letter_code
_entity_poly.pdbx_strand_id
1 'polypeptide(L)'
;MRTHFRRFVAPNRIEFDLARVPGPDAGPLTPDAGNYLIPVQVLFRNELPQGSSVHRRLAAGALTPAEVGLRGIPAVGEKLPHPLIEYATTLEDVNRFVDGPEAQRLAGLSDEQFQAMRDTTVKVNEVLTGHARELGLSHCDGKVEFLVSSDARIVLADSPGTPDESRLMFNGVHCGKQVLRDWYVKNGLEVPVSRLIAEDVPRSRWPQPAPLPPAFLPVMSDLYRSLSETWTGERPWNAPDLRAATQAVARLIRQ
;
A
#
# COMPACT_ATOMS: atom_id res chain seq x y z
N MET A 1 -3.81 19.71 0.21
CA MET A 1 -4.81 18.64 0.00
C MET A 1 -5.54 18.44 1.32
N ARG A 2 -6.85 18.16 1.29
CA ARG A 2 -7.61 17.91 2.53
C ARG A 2 -7.47 16.43 2.90
N THR A 3 -7.21 16.17 4.17
CA THR A 3 -7.05 14.83 4.73
C THR A 3 -8.09 14.58 5.80
N HIS A 4 -8.37 13.31 6.12
CA HIS A 4 -9.15 12.95 7.30
C HIS A 4 -8.38 13.14 8.61
N PHE A 5 -7.06 13.31 8.57
CA PHE A 5 -6.24 13.55 9.77
C PHE A 5 -6.58 14.90 10.40
N ARG A 6 -6.77 14.92 11.72
CA ARG A 6 -7.04 16.12 12.52
C ARG A 6 -5.85 16.53 13.35
N ARG A 7 -5.32 15.61 14.15
CA ARG A 7 -4.15 15.88 15.00
C ARG A 7 -3.47 14.62 15.51
N PHE A 8 -2.20 14.77 15.87
CA PHE A 8 -1.47 13.81 16.67
C PHE A 8 -1.69 14.12 18.15
N VAL A 9 -1.88 13.07 18.95
CA VAL A 9 -1.99 13.13 20.41
C VAL A 9 -0.91 12.22 20.99
N ALA A 10 0.11 12.85 21.56
CA ALA A 10 1.23 12.15 22.17
C ALA A 10 0.75 11.11 23.22
N PRO A 11 1.48 9.99 23.38
CA PRO A 11 2.72 9.65 22.65
C PRO A 11 2.48 8.85 21.35
N ASN A 12 1.29 8.30 21.11
CA ASN A 12 1.07 7.30 20.06
C ASN A 12 -0.37 7.23 19.54
N ARG A 13 -1.13 8.33 19.62
CA ARG A 13 -2.51 8.39 19.13
C ARG A 13 -2.65 9.43 18.04
N ILE A 14 -3.58 9.21 17.14
CA ILE A 14 -4.01 10.18 16.14
C ILE A 14 -5.52 10.32 16.20
N GLU A 15 -6.00 11.52 15.91
CA GLU A 15 -7.42 11.78 15.67
C GLU A 15 -7.62 12.02 14.18
N PHE A 16 -8.63 11.36 13.63
CA PHE A 16 -9.04 11.49 12.24
C PHE A 16 -10.57 11.43 12.13
N ASP A 17 -11.10 12.02 11.07
CA ASP A 17 -12.52 11.98 10.77
C ASP A 17 -12.91 10.58 10.28
N LEU A 18 -13.95 10.00 10.90
CA LEU A 18 -14.48 8.70 10.53
C LEU A 18 -15.49 8.84 9.39
N ALA A 19 -15.54 7.82 8.54
CA ALA A 19 -16.53 7.69 7.48
C ALA A 19 -17.23 6.32 7.54
N ARG A 20 -18.44 6.25 6.99
CA ARG A 20 -19.18 4.99 6.89
C ARG A 20 -18.54 4.09 5.83
N VAL A 21 -18.41 2.81 6.12
CA VAL A 21 -18.06 1.80 5.10
C VAL A 21 -19.36 1.40 4.40
N PRO A 22 -19.47 1.59 3.07
CA PRO A 22 -20.66 1.13 2.34
C PRO A 22 -20.88 -0.37 2.52
N GLY A 23 -22.13 -0.79 2.62
CA GLY A 23 -22.47 -2.22 2.64
C GLY A 23 -22.16 -2.88 1.28
N PRO A 24 -21.95 -4.21 1.24
CA PRO A 24 -21.60 -4.92 0.00
C PRO A 24 -22.64 -4.73 -1.11
N ASP A 25 -23.91 -4.56 -0.75
CA ASP A 25 -25.03 -4.39 -1.69
C ASP A 25 -25.46 -2.94 -1.91
N ALA A 26 -24.73 -1.95 -1.35
CA ALA A 26 -25.15 -0.55 -1.38
C ALA A 26 -25.14 0.08 -2.79
N GLY A 27 -24.48 -0.57 -3.75
CA GLY A 27 -24.18 0.00 -5.06
C GLY A 27 -23.26 1.24 -4.96
N PRO A 28 -22.92 1.87 -6.09
CA PRO A 28 -22.13 3.11 -6.07
C PRO A 28 -22.88 4.25 -5.39
N LEU A 29 -22.27 4.84 -4.36
CA LEU A 29 -22.76 6.06 -3.73
C LEU A 29 -22.22 7.29 -4.45
N THR A 30 -23.06 8.31 -4.62
CA THR A 30 -22.62 9.62 -5.11
C THR A 30 -22.15 10.51 -3.95
N PRO A 31 -21.29 11.52 -4.21
CA PRO A 31 -20.76 12.38 -3.14
C PRO A 31 -21.81 13.07 -2.26
N ASP A 32 -23.01 13.32 -2.78
CA ASP A 32 -24.13 13.89 -2.03
C ASP A 32 -24.61 13.00 -0.87
N ALA A 33 -24.32 11.70 -0.92
CA ALA A 33 -24.61 10.78 0.19
C ALA A 33 -23.82 11.12 1.46
N GLY A 34 -22.67 11.80 1.29
CA GLY A 34 -21.80 12.28 2.36
C GLY A 34 -21.22 11.20 3.28
N ASN A 35 -20.06 11.49 3.85
CA ASN A 35 -19.47 10.71 4.95
C ASN A 35 -19.36 9.19 4.69
N TYR A 36 -18.66 8.80 3.62
CA TYR A 36 -18.46 7.39 3.25
C TYR A 36 -17.06 7.10 2.67
N LEU A 37 -16.59 5.86 2.81
CA LEU A 37 -15.38 5.35 2.16
C LEU A 37 -15.63 5.12 0.68
N ILE A 38 -14.78 5.68 -0.18
CA ILE A 38 -14.78 5.36 -1.60
C ILE A 38 -14.30 3.91 -1.75
N PRO A 39 -15.06 2.99 -2.37
CA PRO A 39 -14.78 1.55 -2.38
C PRO A 39 -13.65 1.15 -3.35
N VAL A 40 -12.72 2.07 -3.61
CA VAL A 40 -11.58 1.91 -4.51
C VAL A 40 -10.36 2.54 -3.87
N GLN A 41 -9.27 1.78 -3.78
CA GLN A 41 -7.95 2.28 -3.46
C GLN A 41 -7.18 2.58 -4.74
N VAL A 42 -6.32 3.59 -4.70
CA VAL A 42 -5.45 3.95 -5.82
C VAL A 42 -4.02 3.59 -5.46
N LEU A 43 -3.39 2.75 -6.28
CA LEU A 43 -1.99 2.38 -6.14
C LEU A 43 -1.16 3.22 -7.11
N PHE A 44 0.05 3.58 -6.69
CA PHE A 44 1.05 4.18 -7.55
C PHE A 44 2.36 3.38 -7.51
N ARG A 45 3.08 3.31 -8.62
CA ARG A 45 4.36 2.57 -8.71
C ARG A 45 5.42 3.40 -9.41
N ASN A 46 6.52 3.66 -8.72
CA ASN A 46 7.71 4.31 -9.26
C ASN A 46 8.77 3.29 -9.69
N GLU A 47 8.80 2.12 -9.04
CA GLU A 47 9.73 1.03 -9.29
C GLU A 47 9.00 -0.32 -9.15
N LEU A 48 9.51 -1.36 -9.82
CA LEU A 48 8.92 -2.69 -9.80
C LEU A 48 9.86 -3.72 -9.15
N PRO A 49 10.07 -3.67 -7.81
CA PRO A 49 10.96 -4.59 -7.12
C PRO A 49 10.39 -6.01 -7.09
N GLN A 50 11.21 -6.95 -6.61
CA GLN A 50 10.75 -8.30 -6.30
C GLN A 50 9.52 -8.23 -5.37
N GLY A 51 8.55 -9.11 -5.60
CA GLY A 51 7.29 -9.11 -4.86
C GLY A 51 6.25 -8.09 -5.35
N SER A 52 6.56 -7.27 -6.36
CA SER A 52 5.54 -6.49 -7.08
C SER A 52 4.54 -7.41 -7.78
N SER A 53 3.24 -7.15 -7.60
CA SER A 53 2.17 -7.94 -8.23
C SER A 53 2.18 -7.83 -9.76
N VAL A 54 2.77 -6.76 -10.32
CA VAL A 54 2.89 -6.55 -11.77
C VAL A 54 3.65 -7.71 -12.42
N HIS A 55 4.77 -8.14 -11.83
CA HIS A 55 5.57 -9.27 -12.35
C HIS A 55 4.76 -10.56 -12.42
N ARG A 56 4.04 -10.89 -11.35
CA ARG A 56 3.21 -12.10 -11.31
C ARG A 56 2.05 -12.05 -12.29
N ARG A 57 1.38 -10.89 -12.40
CA ARG A 57 0.23 -10.71 -13.31
C ARG A 57 0.66 -10.77 -14.78
N LEU A 58 1.81 -10.18 -15.14
CA LEU A 58 2.41 -10.30 -16.47
C LEU A 58 2.78 -11.76 -16.78
N ALA A 59 3.45 -12.45 -15.85
CA ALA A 59 3.84 -13.85 -16.03
C ALA A 59 2.64 -14.80 -16.19
N ALA A 60 1.52 -14.50 -15.52
CA ALA A 60 0.28 -15.27 -15.61
C ALA A 60 -0.60 -14.88 -16.83
N GLY A 61 -0.22 -13.86 -17.62
CA GLY A 61 -1.03 -13.34 -18.71
C GLY A 61 -2.30 -12.59 -18.27
N ALA A 62 -2.44 -12.28 -16.98
CA ALA A 62 -3.55 -11.51 -16.41
C ALA A 62 -3.35 -9.98 -16.51
N LEU A 63 -2.23 -9.57 -17.11
CA LEU A 63 -1.87 -8.19 -17.39
C LEU A 63 -0.95 -8.22 -18.61
N THR A 64 -1.11 -7.24 -19.50
CA THR A 64 -0.17 -6.95 -20.57
C THR A 64 0.60 -5.67 -20.25
N PRO A 65 1.83 -5.49 -20.77
CA PRO A 65 2.57 -4.26 -20.56
C PRO A 65 1.80 -3.00 -20.98
N ALA A 66 1.09 -3.06 -22.12
CA ALA A 66 0.37 -1.93 -22.69
C ALA A 66 -0.77 -1.42 -21.80
N GLU A 67 -1.50 -2.32 -21.12
CA GLU A 67 -2.61 -1.96 -20.21
C GLU A 67 -2.16 -1.09 -19.04
N VAL A 68 -0.90 -1.19 -18.63
CA VAL A 68 -0.31 -0.35 -17.58
C VAL A 68 0.70 0.64 -18.13
N GLY A 69 0.68 0.93 -19.43
CA GLY A 69 1.54 1.93 -20.06
C GLY A 69 3.03 1.56 -20.12
N LEU A 70 3.37 0.28 -19.96
CA LEU A 70 4.73 -0.23 -20.12
C LEU A 70 5.02 -0.59 -21.58
N ARG A 71 6.26 -0.36 -22.02
CA ARG A 71 6.71 -0.66 -23.40
C ARG A 71 7.07 -2.13 -23.62
N GLY A 72 7.22 -2.90 -22.55
CA GLY A 72 7.64 -4.30 -22.57
C GLY A 72 7.60 -4.90 -21.18
N ILE A 73 8.07 -6.14 -21.04
CA ILE A 73 8.16 -6.81 -19.74
C ILE A 73 9.29 -6.15 -18.94
N PRO A 74 8.99 -5.51 -17.79
CA PRO A 74 9.99 -4.79 -17.03
C PRO A 74 10.92 -5.75 -16.27
N ALA A 75 12.17 -5.34 -16.09
CA ALA A 75 13.10 -6.06 -15.23
C ALA A 75 12.71 -5.94 -13.74
N VAL A 76 13.16 -6.89 -12.92
CA VAL A 76 12.99 -6.79 -11.47
C VAL A 76 13.83 -5.62 -10.94
N GLY A 77 13.18 -4.71 -10.20
CA GLY A 77 13.78 -3.48 -9.69
C GLY A 77 13.82 -2.33 -10.70
N GLU A 78 13.19 -2.49 -11.88
CA GLU A 78 13.16 -1.43 -12.89
C GLU A 78 12.49 -0.16 -12.33
N LYS A 79 13.17 0.98 -12.52
CA LYS A 79 12.63 2.31 -12.26
C LYS A 79 11.84 2.78 -13.46
N LEU A 80 10.63 3.23 -13.23
CA LEU A 80 9.73 3.63 -14.29
C LEU A 80 9.94 5.10 -14.66
N PRO A 81 9.87 5.45 -15.95
CA PRO A 81 10.02 6.84 -16.38
C PRO A 81 8.89 7.73 -15.87
N HIS A 82 7.69 7.16 -15.72
CA HIS A 82 6.52 7.79 -15.13
C HIS A 82 5.84 6.79 -14.19
N PRO A 83 5.23 7.25 -13.09
CA PRO A 83 4.57 6.35 -12.17
C PRO A 83 3.36 5.68 -12.82
N LEU A 84 3.20 4.37 -12.59
CA LEU A 84 1.97 3.67 -12.95
C LEU A 84 0.91 3.99 -11.92
N ILE A 85 -0.32 4.20 -12.38
CA ILE A 85 -1.50 4.32 -11.51
C ILE A 85 -2.40 3.12 -11.76
N GLU A 86 -2.72 2.39 -10.71
CA GLU A 86 -3.62 1.25 -10.76
C GLU A 86 -4.75 1.44 -9.73
N TYR A 87 -5.87 0.77 -9.96
CA TYR A 87 -7.02 0.79 -9.07
C TYR A 87 -7.31 -0.62 -8.57
N ALA A 88 -7.76 -0.71 -7.33
CA ALA A 88 -8.27 -1.97 -6.79
C ALA A 88 -9.45 -1.74 -5.84
N THR A 89 -10.33 -2.73 -5.74
CA THR A 89 -11.46 -2.70 -4.80
C THR A 89 -10.98 -2.80 -3.34
N THR A 90 -11.78 -2.30 -2.38
CA THR A 90 -11.42 -2.29 -0.94
C THR A 90 -12.42 -3.01 -0.02
N LEU A 91 -13.59 -3.38 -0.53
CA LEU A 91 -14.67 -4.00 0.27
C LEU A 91 -14.77 -5.52 0.15
N GLU A 92 -14.02 -6.11 -0.79
CA GLU A 92 -13.97 -7.56 -1.02
C GLU A 92 -12.96 -8.24 -0.08
N ASP A 93 -13.08 -9.56 0.12
CA ASP A 93 -12.12 -10.34 0.92
C ASP A 93 -10.68 -10.21 0.40
N VAL A 94 -10.54 -10.09 -0.91
CA VAL A 94 -9.30 -9.74 -1.59
C VAL A 94 -9.56 -8.66 -2.61
N ASN A 95 -8.74 -7.62 -2.55
CA ASN A 95 -8.78 -6.52 -3.49
C ASN A 95 -8.57 -7.02 -4.92
N ARG A 96 -9.52 -6.73 -5.80
CA ARG A 96 -9.45 -7.04 -7.22
C ARG A 96 -8.95 -5.81 -7.98
N PHE A 97 -7.99 -6.00 -8.88
CA PHE A 97 -7.56 -4.93 -9.79
C PHE A 97 -8.66 -4.65 -10.81
N VAL A 98 -8.92 -3.36 -11.04
CA VAL A 98 -9.95 -2.87 -11.96
C VAL A 98 -9.36 -1.79 -12.87
N ASP A 99 -9.97 -1.60 -14.03
CA ASP A 99 -9.59 -0.51 -14.93
C ASP A 99 -10.14 0.85 -14.44
N GLY A 100 -9.71 1.94 -15.09
CA GLY A 100 -10.15 3.29 -14.75
C GLY A 100 -11.67 3.49 -14.82
N PRO A 101 -12.33 3.10 -15.93
CA PRO A 101 -13.79 3.19 -16.05
C PRO A 101 -14.56 2.42 -14.97
N GLU A 102 -14.15 1.19 -14.65
CA GLU A 102 -14.75 0.41 -13.56
C GLU A 102 -14.50 1.08 -12.21
N ALA A 103 -13.27 1.52 -11.92
CA ALA A 103 -12.93 2.24 -10.70
C ALA A 103 -13.79 3.49 -10.51
N GLN A 104 -13.96 4.30 -11.55
CA GLN A 104 -14.78 5.50 -11.53
C GLN A 104 -16.24 5.19 -11.23
N ARG A 105 -16.80 4.17 -11.90
CA ARG A 105 -18.17 3.71 -11.68
C ARG A 105 -18.38 3.22 -10.25
N LEU A 106 -17.44 2.44 -9.70
CA LEU A 106 -17.50 1.97 -8.31
C LEU A 106 -17.38 3.12 -7.31
N ALA A 107 -16.54 4.11 -7.60
CA ALA A 107 -16.36 5.29 -6.77
C ALA A 107 -17.58 6.25 -6.80
N GLY A 108 -18.45 6.13 -7.81
CA GLY A 108 -19.62 6.99 -7.98
C GLY A 108 -19.25 8.44 -8.28
N LEU A 109 -18.11 8.67 -8.94
CA LEU A 109 -17.54 10.00 -9.20
C LEU A 109 -17.78 10.43 -10.65
N SER A 110 -18.05 11.73 -10.84
CA SER A 110 -17.96 12.38 -12.16
C SER A 110 -16.54 12.35 -12.71
N ASP A 111 -16.38 12.61 -14.01
CA ASP A 111 -15.08 12.63 -14.70
C ASP A 111 -14.12 13.62 -14.02
N GLU A 112 -14.59 14.81 -13.68
CA GLU A 112 -13.79 15.85 -13.02
C GLU A 112 -13.37 15.42 -11.60
N GLN A 113 -14.28 14.79 -10.86
CA GLN A 113 -14.00 14.30 -9.51
C GLN A 113 -13.00 13.14 -9.51
N PHE A 114 -13.16 12.19 -10.45
CA PHE A 114 -12.26 11.06 -10.59
C PHE A 114 -10.87 11.51 -11.04
N GLN A 115 -10.80 12.47 -11.98
CA GLN A 115 -9.53 13.09 -12.36
C GLN A 115 -8.88 13.82 -11.19
N ALA A 116 -9.63 14.59 -10.39
CA ALA A 116 -9.10 15.26 -9.20
C ALA A 116 -8.58 14.28 -8.13
N MET A 117 -9.23 13.13 -7.96
CA MET A 117 -8.76 12.04 -7.10
C MET A 117 -7.42 11.49 -7.61
N ARG A 118 -7.34 11.20 -8.92
CA ARG A 118 -6.12 10.73 -9.57
C ARG A 118 -4.96 11.74 -9.45
N ASP A 119 -5.23 13.02 -9.67
CA ASP A 119 -4.23 14.09 -9.55
C ASP A 119 -3.74 14.24 -8.09
N THR A 120 -4.64 14.05 -7.12
CA THR A 120 -4.26 14.01 -5.70
C THR A 120 -3.34 12.82 -5.42
N THR A 121 -3.62 11.64 -5.97
CA THR A 121 -2.73 10.47 -5.85
C THR A 121 -1.33 10.75 -6.41
N VAL A 122 -1.24 11.35 -7.59
CA VAL A 122 0.05 11.72 -8.21
C VAL A 122 0.82 12.67 -7.30
N LYS A 123 0.14 13.70 -6.77
CA LYS A 123 0.77 14.65 -5.86
C LYS A 123 1.23 14.03 -4.54
N VAL A 124 0.46 13.09 -3.98
CA VAL A 124 0.89 12.34 -2.78
C VAL A 124 2.14 11.53 -3.09
N ASN A 125 2.15 10.81 -4.20
CA ASN A 125 3.32 10.05 -4.63
C ASN A 125 4.56 10.94 -4.80
N GLU A 126 4.43 12.11 -5.45
CA GLU A 126 5.54 13.05 -5.64
C GLU A 126 6.12 13.52 -4.30
N VAL A 127 5.27 13.91 -3.35
CA VAL A 127 5.69 14.37 -2.02
C VAL A 127 6.41 13.26 -1.26
N LEU A 128 5.83 12.05 -1.20
CA LEU A 128 6.41 10.92 -0.48
C LEU A 128 7.73 10.45 -1.12
N THR A 129 7.77 10.39 -2.45
CA THR A 129 8.97 9.99 -3.20
C THR A 129 10.09 11.02 -3.06
N GLY A 130 9.74 12.31 -3.08
CA GLY A 130 10.68 13.41 -2.84
C GLY A 130 11.34 13.28 -1.46
N HIS A 131 10.53 13.11 -0.42
CA HIS A 131 11.00 12.94 0.96
C HIS A 131 11.86 11.67 1.13
N ALA A 132 11.39 10.53 0.62
CA ALA A 132 12.14 9.28 0.67
C ALA A 132 13.54 9.43 0.04
N ARG A 133 13.62 10.09 -1.12
CA ARG A 133 14.88 10.32 -1.83
C ARG A 133 15.86 11.16 -1.02
N GLU A 134 15.40 12.20 -0.31
CA GLU A 134 16.25 13.03 0.56
C GLU A 134 16.89 12.21 1.69
N LEU A 135 16.22 11.15 2.13
CA LEU A 135 16.68 10.22 3.16
C LEU A 135 17.47 9.03 2.60
N GLY A 136 17.72 8.98 1.30
CA GLY A 136 18.42 7.88 0.64
C GLY A 136 17.59 6.58 0.54
N LEU A 137 16.27 6.68 0.68
CA LEU A 137 15.32 5.59 0.47
C LEU A 137 14.86 5.55 -0.99
N SER A 138 14.60 4.35 -1.50
CA SER A 138 13.74 4.16 -2.66
C SER A 138 12.28 4.00 -2.20
N HIS A 139 11.38 4.72 -2.85
CA HIS A 139 9.93 4.61 -2.68
C HIS A 139 9.35 3.91 -3.90
N CYS A 140 9.32 2.58 -3.85
CA CYS A 140 9.04 1.75 -5.02
C CYS A 140 7.58 1.83 -5.45
N ASP A 141 6.66 1.63 -4.51
CA ASP A 141 5.22 1.71 -4.73
C ASP A 141 4.51 2.07 -3.43
N GLY A 142 3.25 2.47 -3.54
CA GLY A 142 2.38 2.71 -2.40
C GLY A 142 0.92 2.81 -2.82
N LYS A 143 0.05 3.00 -1.83
CA LYS A 143 -1.38 3.22 -2.05
C LYS A 143 -1.93 4.40 -1.26
N VAL A 144 -3.06 4.88 -1.73
CA VAL A 144 -3.91 5.86 -1.04
C VAL A 144 -5.35 5.40 -1.08
N GLU A 145 -6.10 5.80 -0.06
CA GLU A 145 -7.56 5.66 -0.01
C GLU A 145 -8.19 7.04 0.12
N PHE A 146 -9.47 7.12 -0.23
CA PHE A 146 -10.22 8.36 -0.19
C PHE A 146 -11.57 8.15 0.48
N LEU A 147 -12.05 9.20 1.13
CA LEU A 147 -13.39 9.28 1.66
C LEU A 147 -14.13 10.42 0.98
N VAL A 148 -15.45 10.36 0.97
CA VAL A 148 -16.28 11.54 0.86
C VAL A 148 -16.62 12.00 2.26
N SER A 149 -16.26 13.24 2.57
CA SER A 149 -16.56 13.91 3.83
C SER A 149 -18.05 14.28 3.96
N SER A 150 -18.49 14.74 5.13
CA SER A 150 -19.88 15.15 5.37
C SER A 150 -20.33 16.35 4.51
N ASP A 151 -19.39 17.16 4.01
CA ASP A 151 -19.65 18.28 3.10
C ASP A 151 -19.45 17.93 1.61
N ALA A 152 -19.62 16.64 1.26
CA ALA A 152 -19.54 16.12 -0.11
C ALA A 152 -18.20 16.40 -0.82
N ARG A 153 -17.10 16.49 -0.07
CA ARG A 153 -15.74 16.65 -0.61
C ARG A 153 -14.96 15.36 -0.54
N ILE A 154 -14.22 15.04 -1.60
CA ILE A 154 -13.22 13.97 -1.62
C ILE A 154 -12.04 14.39 -0.74
N VAL A 155 -11.69 13.53 0.22
CA VAL A 155 -10.58 13.74 1.16
C VAL A 155 -9.64 12.55 1.13
N LEU A 156 -8.34 12.82 1.22
CA LEU A 156 -7.32 11.78 1.35
C LEU A 156 -7.44 11.11 2.72
N ALA A 157 -7.40 9.78 2.74
CA ALA A 157 -7.59 8.98 3.94
C ALA A 157 -6.53 7.88 4.07
N ASP A 158 -6.77 6.99 5.03
CA ASP A 158 -5.80 6.00 5.51
C ASP A 158 -4.49 6.67 5.98
N SER A 159 -3.35 6.06 5.69
CA SER A 159 -2.02 6.35 6.22
C SER A 159 -0.94 6.24 5.13
N PRO A 160 -1.06 7.01 4.03
CA PRO A 160 -0.11 6.93 2.92
C PRO A 160 1.30 7.32 3.35
N GLY A 161 2.30 6.59 2.83
CA GLY A 161 3.71 6.80 3.14
C GLY A 161 4.25 5.97 4.31
N THR A 162 3.39 5.26 5.05
CA THR A 162 3.86 4.30 6.06
C THR A 162 4.50 3.06 5.39
N PRO A 163 5.41 2.33 6.06
CA PRO A 163 5.99 1.09 5.53
C PRO A 163 5.00 -0.05 5.31
N ASP A 164 3.76 0.13 5.77
CA ASP A 164 2.67 -0.82 5.60
C ASP A 164 1.87 -0.53 4.31
N GLU A 165 1.74 0.76 3.98
CA GLU A 165 1.04 1.25 2.79
C GLU A 165 1.98 1.66 1.64
N SER A 166 3.29 1.54 1.85
CA SER A 166 4.32 1.85 0.87
C SER A 166 5.48 0.88 0.96
N ARG A 167 6.01 0.47 -0.20
CA ARG A 167 7.22 -0.33 -0.28
C ARG A 167 8.44 0.59 -0.33
N LEU A 168 9.04 0.79 0.83
CA LEU A 168 10.30 1.50 1.01
C LEU A 168 11.47 0.52 0.97
N MET A 169 12.57 0.92 0.33
CA MET A 169 13.81 0.15 0.27
C MET A 169 15.02 1.00 0.63
N PHE A 170 15.96 0.41 1.37
CA PHE A 170 17.23 1.02 1.71
C PHE A 170 18.36 0.06 1.33
N ASN A 171 19.28 0.51 0.46
CA ASN A 171 20.40 -0.30 -0.05
C ASN A 171 19.99 -1.73 -0.51
N GLY A 172 18.87 -1.83 -1.24
CA GLY A 172 18.36 -3.10 -1.76
C GLY A 172 17.61 -3.97 -0.75
N VAL A 173 17.35 -3.49 0.47
CA VAL A 173 16.59 -4.22 1.50
C VAL A 173 15.23 -3.59 1.70
N HIS A 174 14.16 -4.41 1.72
CA HIS A 174 12.81 -3.96 2.06
C HIS A 174 12.72 -3.45 3.50
N CYS A 175 12.04 -2.33 3.70
CA CYS A 175 11.87 -1.68 5.00
C CYS A 175 10.40 -1.76 5.46
N GLY A 176 9.82 -2.97 5.53
CA GLY A 176 8.41 -3.15 5.94
C GLY A 176 7.91 -4.58 5.80
N LYS A 177 6.58 -4.76 5.75
CA LYS A 177 5.90 -6.07 5.72
C LYS A 177 6.35 -7.01 4.59
N GLN A 178 6.94 -6.48 3.51
CA GLN A 178 7.45 -7.32 2.41
C GLN A 178 8.50 -8.32 2.88
N VAL A 179 9.33 -7.97 3.88
CA VAL A 179 10.30 -8.90 4.50
C VAL A 179 9.61 -10.16 5.03
N LEU A 180 8.46 -9.99 5.68
CA LEU A 180 7.68 -11.09 6.23
C LEU A 180 7.05 -11.92 5.11
N ARG A 181 6.43 -11.25 4.14
CA ARG A 181 5.78 -11.90 2.99
C ARG A 181 6.78 -12.79 2.23
N ASP A 182 7.97 -12.27 1.96
CA ASP A 182 9.01 -13.01 1.25
C ASP A 182 9.48 -14.22 2.04
N TRP A 183 9.57 -14.12 3.37
CA TRP A 183 9.89 -15.27 4.22
C TRP A 183 8.82 -16.36 4.18
N TYR A 184 7.53 -16.01 4.27
CA TYR A 184 6.43 -16.99 4.18
C TYR A 184 6.44 -17.71 2.82
N VAL A 185 6.62 -16.98 1.72
CA VAL A 185 6.70 -17.54 0.37
C VAL A 185 7.92 -18.48 0.25
N LYS A 186 9.11 -18.02 0.68
CA LYS A 186 10.35 -18.81 0.63
C LYS A 186 10.24 -20.16 1.38
N ASN A 187 9.45 -20.19 2.45
CA ASN A 187 9.28 -21.38 3.30
C ASN A 187 8.02 -22.20 2.95
N GLY A 188 7.26 -21.84 1.91
CA GLY A 188 6.03 -22.55 1.55
C GLY A 188 4.92 -22.46 2.60
N LEU A 189 4.93 -21.39 3.40
CA LEU A 189 3.99 -21.16 4.51
C LEU A 189 2.91 -20.12 4.16
N GLU A 190 2.78 -19.78 2.88
CA GLU A 190 1.73 -18.86 2.43
C GLU A 190 0.34 -19.49 2.57
N VAL A 191 -0.62 -18.69 3.03
CA VAL A 191 -2.03 -19.09 3.03
C VAL A 191 -2.50 -19.12 1.56
N PRO A 192 -3.10 -20.22 1.07
CA PRO A 192 -3.49 -20.36 -0.33
C PRO A 192 -4.79 -19.58 -0.62
N VAL A 193 -4.76 -18.27 -0.43
CA VAL A 193 -5.92 -17.35 -0.49
C VAL A 193 -6.71 -17.51 -1.78
N SER A 194 -6.03 -17.63 -2.93
CA SER A 194 -6.70 -17.80 -4.23
C SER A 194 -7.54 -19.08 -4.31
N ARG A 195 -7.05 -20.18 -3.71
CA ARG A 195 -7.79 -21.45 -3.65
C ARG A 195 -9.00 -21.32 -2.72
N LEU A 196 -8.80 -20.72 -1.55
CA LEU A 196 -9.87 -20.54 -0.56
C LEU A 196 -11.02 -19.69 -1.10
N ILE A 197 -10.72 -18.66 -1.90
CA ILE A 197 -11.75 -17.89 -2.61
C ILE A 197 -12.46 -18.74 -3.67
N ALA A 198 -11.71 -19.48 -4.49
CA ALA A 198 -12.30 -20.34 -5.52
C ALA A 198 -13.21 -21.44 -4.96
N GLU A 199 -12.96 -21.86 -3.71
CA GLU A 199 -13.75 -22.84 -2.96
C GLU A 199 -14.85 -22.20 -2.10
N ASP A 200 -15.08 -20.88 -2.21
CA ASP A 200 -16.06 -20.11 -1.43
C ASP A 200 -15.92 -20.32 0.09
N VAL A 201 -14.68 -20.49 0.56
CA VAL A 201 -14.39 -20.67 1.99
C VAL A 201 -14.49 -19.30 2.67
N PRO A 202 -15.39 -19.11 3.65
CA PRO A 202 -15.52 -17.84 4.36
C PRO A 202 -14.20 -17.45 5.03
N ARG A 203 -13.84 -16.15 4.98
CA ARG A 203 -12.60 -15.64 5.57
C ARG A 203 -12.37 -16.03 7.03
N SER A 204 -13.45 -16.14 7.82
CA SER A 204 -13.39 -16.59 9.22
C SER A 204 -12.89 -18.03 9.40
N ARG A 205 -12.87 -18.83 8.33
CA ARG A 205 -12.37 -20.22 8.29
C ARG A 205 -11.01 -20.35 7.62
N TRP A 206 -10.39 -19.26 7.18
CA TRP A 206 -9.07 -19.32 6.58
C TRP A 206 -8.02 -19.75 7.62
N PRO A 207 -7.01 -20.53 7.23
CA PRO A 207 -6.00 -20.98 8.16
C PRO A 207 -5.19 -19.78 8.69
N GLN A 208 -4.86 -19.82 9.96
CA GLN A 208 -3.94 -18.86 10.56
C GLN A 208 -2.53 -19.12 10.01
N PRO A 209 -1.78 -18.08 9.58
CA PRO A 209 -0.39 -18.24 9.19
C PRO A 209 0.44 -18.84 10.33
N ALA A 210 1.42 -19.68 9.98
CA ALA A 210 2.37 -20.21 10.96
C ALA A 210 3.07 -19.06 11.70
N PRO A 211 3.36 -19.19 13.02
CA PRO A 211 4.03 -18.14 13.75
C PRO A 211 5.43 -17.88 13.18
N LEU A 212 5.85 -16.61 13.17
CA LEU A 212 7.21 -16.25 12.78
C LEU A 212 8.23 -16.78 13.81
N PRO A 213 9.45 -17.14 13.38
CA PRO A 213 10.54 -17.43 14.30
C PRO A 213 10.75 -16.27 15.29
N PRO A 214 11.01 -16.52 16.59
CA PRO A 214 11.13 -15.47 17.60
C PRO A 214 12.13 -14.36 17.26
N ALA A 215 13.15 -14.66 16.46
CA ALA A 215 14.15 -13.68 16.00
C ALA A 215 13.58 -12.56 15.12
N PHE A 216 12.43 -12.76 14.46
CA PHE A 216 11.81 -11.72 13.62
C PHE A 216 11.33 -10.52 14.43
N LEU A 217 10.71 -10.75 15.59
CA LEU A 217 10.10 -9.68 16.37
C LEU A 217 11.07 -8.55 16.72
N PRO A 218 12.24 -8.80 17.34
CA PRO A 218 13.19 -7.72 17.66
C PRO A 218 13.74 -7.05 16.40
N VAL A 219 14.10 -7.81 15.36
CA VAL A 219 14.68 -7.26 14.13
C VAL A 219 13.69 -6.37 13.38
N MET A 220 12.44 -6.80 13.25
CA MET A 220 11.40 -6.00 12.63
C MET A 220 11.01 -4.79 13.49
N SER A 221 10.97 -4.94 14.81
CA SER A 221 10.72 -3.81 15.72
C SER A 221 11.77 -2.71 15.55
N ASP A 222 13.05 -3.10 15.49
CA ASP A 222 14.13 -2.15 15.25
C ASP A 222 14.06 -1.56 13.85
N LEU A 223 13.71 -2.34 12.81
CA LEU A 223 13.52 -1.80 11.46
C LEU A 223 12.45 -0.72 11.42
N TYR A 224 11.28 -0.96 12.01
CA TYR A 224 10.17 0.01 12.02
C TYR A 224 10.53 1.26 12.82
N ARG A 225 11.17 1.12 13.98
CA ARG A 225 11.64 2.27 14.77
C ARG A 225 12.71 3.06 14.00
N SER A 226 13.72 2.38 13.47
CA SER A 226 14.81 3.02 12.72
C SER A 226 14.30 3.76 11.49
N LEU A 227 13.36 3.15 10.75
CA LEU A 227 12.72 3.79 9.62
C LEU A 227 11.90 5.00 10.06
N SER A 228 11.10 4.89 11.13
CA SER A 228 10.33 6.01 11.67
C SER A 228 11.23 7.17 12.08
N GLU A 229 12.28 6.90 12.86
CA GLU A 229 13.24 7.94 13.30
C GLU A 229 13.98 8.59 12.12
N THR A 230 14.31 7.79 11.10
CA THR A 230 14.93 8.31 9.86
C THR A 230 13.94 9.15 9.07
N TRP A 231 12.67 8.73 9.01
CA TRP A 231 11.62 9.39 8.24
C TRP A 231 11.18 10.71 8.85
N THR A 232 11.07 10.79 10.18
CA THR A 232 10.59 11.98 10.88
C THR A 232 11.72 12.89 11.37
N GLY A 233 12.93 12.36 11.53
CA GLY A 233 14.04 13.04 12.20
C GLY A 233 13.93 13.07 13.73
N GLU A 234 12.87 12.51 14.30
CA GLU A 234 12.67 12.41 15.75
C GLU A 234 13.24 11.10 16.28
N ARG A 235 13.88 11.11 17.46
CA ARG A 235 14.52 9.90 18.03
C ARG A 235 13.97 9.48 19.40
N PRO A 236 12.67 9.12 19.50
CA PRO A 236 12.06 8.77 20.79
C PRO A 236 12.47 7.37 21.30
N TRP A 237 12.96 6.47 20.43
CA TRP A 237 13.37 5.12 20.83
C TRP A 237 14.88 4.96 20.95
N ASN A 238 15.66 5.90 20.39
CA ASN A 238 17.11 5.73 20.19
C ASN A 238 17.41 4.41 19.48
N ALA A 239 16.65 4.14 18.41
CA ALA A 239 16.81 2.92 17.64
C ALA A 239 18.20 2.89 16.96
N PRO A 240 18.67 1.70 16.54
CA PRO A 240 19.80 1.60 15.62
C PRO A 240 19.59 2.52 14.40
N ASP A 241 20.67 2.92 13.74
CA ASP A 241 20.50 3.59 12.45
C ASP A 241 19.89 2.63 11.42
N LEU A 242 19.25 3.20 10.38
CA LEU A 242 18.57 2.41 9.36
C LEU A 242 19.50 1.44 8.62
N ARG A 243 20.79 1.77 8.49
CA ARG A 243 21.78 0.87 7.88
C ARG A 243 22.01 -0.36 8.75
N ALA A 244 22.20 -0.20 10.05
CA ALA A 244 22.38 -1.31 10.98
C ALA A 244 21.12 -2.19 11.04
N ALA A 245 19.93 -1.57 11.08
CA ALA A 245 18.66 -2.29 11.09
C ALA A 245 18.44 -3.11 9.81
N THR A 246 18.66 -2.53 8.63
CA THR A 246 18.54 -3.25 7.35
C THR A 246 19.59 -4.36 7.19
N GLN A 247 20.80 -4.19 7.72
CA GLN A 247 21.79 -5.28 7.77
C GLN A 247 21.34 -6.43 8.67
N ALA A 248 20.67 -6.15 9.80
CA ALA A 248 20.10 -7.18 10.65
C ALA A 248 18.99 -7.96 9.92
N VAL A 249 18.10 -7.25 9.19
CA VAL A 249 17.09 -7.86 8.31
C VAL A 249 17.74 -8.76 7.26
N ALA A 250 18.77 -8.27 6.56
CA ALA A 250 19.47 -9.03 5.53
C ALA A 250 20.12 -10.32 6.07
N ARG A 251 20.63 -10.30 7.31
CA ARG A 251 21.14 -11.51 7.99
C ARG A 251 20.01 -12.47 8.35
N LEU A 252 18.89 -11.94 8.87
CA LEU A 252 17.73 -12.72 9.29
C LEU A 252 17.13 -13.53 8.14
N ILE A 253 16.96 -12.94 6.95
CA ILE A 253 16.30 -13.61 5.81
C ILE A 253 17.22 -14.56 5.01
N ARG A 254 18.54 -14.51 5.25
CA ARG A 254 19.52 -15.42 4.64
C ARG A 254 19.63 -16.75 5.38
N GLN A 255 19.27 -16.77 6.66
CA GLN A 255 19.10 -18.00 7.45
C GLN A 255 17.94 -18.83 6.88
#